data_AF-A0A183CP48-F1
#
_entry.id   AF-A0A183CP48-F1
#
_cell.length_a   1.000
_cell.length_b   1.000
_cell.length_c   1.000
_cell.angle_alpha   90.00
_cell.angle_beta   90.00
_cell.angle_gamma   90.00
#
_symmetry.space_group_name_H-M   'P 1'
#
loop_
_entity.id
_entity.type
_entity.pdbx_description
1 polymer ?
#
loop_
_entity_poly.entity_id
_entity_poly.type
_entity_poly.pdbx_seq_one_letter_code
_entity_poly.pdbx_strand_id
1 'polypeptide(L)'
;MVATLNSNNWLRCDPLRIVSSIVLVLVICTVHGNEFKMNEQQKMNESSGQTMVVAELEEYQNTQNRNNECEEQLNDFLKQFVAEQKEANRMLQKQMGELGNSSKELEKGMNQLKEEIAKMEQYPKEQQNTVAVAVLNGIRIMRQQNRWDSAASHENLILSEPDRLVVQFNGEVWGSVRAEKRMLENPYFEVKILVSGSRIFIGLATKKMPLNNNPVGVHEGTFAYDSWGRFWGHEVDGCSHAADGRPYIVKGIPAFAVGDVVGCGVNLKNGQIIYTKNGKRLDSANLFVDSAADLFPCVSLGLPGTKIANFGPNFKYNFADGI
;
A
#
# COMPACT_ATOMS: atom_id res chain seq x y z
N MET A 1 4.54 -54.84 7.69
CA MET A 1 5.33 -56.09 7.68
C MET A 1 6.56 -55.80 6.83
N VAL A 2 7.72 -55.75 7.48
CA VAL A 2 9.03 -55.48 6.89
C VAL A 2 9.48 -56.69 6.06
N ALA A 3 10.04 -56.43 4.88
CA ALA A 3 11.18 -57.18 4.35
C ALA A 3 12.01 -56.23 3.46
N THR A 4 12.84 -55.44 4.12
CA THR A 4 14.05 -54.83 3.56
C THR A 4 15.00 -55.90 3.06
N LEU A 5 15.38 -55.85 1.79
CA LEU A 5 16.63 -56.44 1.30
C LEU A 5 17.38 -55.43 0.40
N ASN A 6 18.15 -54.61 1.11
CA ASN A 6 19.53 -54.21 0.82
C ASN A 6 19.89 -53.71 -0.60
N SER A 7 19.99 -52.39 -0.71
CA SER A 7 20.96 -51.72 -1.57
C SER A 7 22.37 -52.07 -1.05
N ASN A 8 23.22 -52.70 -1.86
CA ASN A 8 24.66 -52.99 -1.67
C ASN A 8 24.96 -54.48 -1.91
N ASN A 9 25.02 -54.93 -3.17
CA ASN A 9 25.79 -56.15 -3.50
C ASN A 9 26.18 -56.29 -4.98
N TRP A 10 26.28 -55.17 -5.71
CA TRP A 10 27.30 -55.12 -6.75
C TRP A 10 28.60 -54.89 -6.00
N LEU A 11 29.32 -55.99 -5.73
CA LEU A 11 30.65 -55.94 -5.16
C LEU A 11 31.39 -54.79 -5.85
N ARG A 12 31.81 -53.81 -5.06
CA ARG A 12 32.80 -52.81 -5.46
C ARG A 12 34.00 -53.59 -5.96
N CYS A 13 34.00 -53.87 -7.24
CA CYS A 13 35.19 -54.21 -7.98
C CYS A 13 35.97 -52.92 -8.05
N ASP A 14 36.72 -52.65 -6.99
CA ASP A 14 37.65 -51.55 -6.92
C ASP A 14 38.52 -51.63 -8.18
N PRO A 15 38.50 -50.63 -9.08
CA PRO A 15 39.27 -50.67 -10.31
C PRO A 15 40.75 -50.93 -10.04
N LEU A 16 41.25 -50.49 -8.87
CA LEU A 16 42.60 -50.79 -8.40
C LEU A 16 42.80 -52.26 -8.04
N ARG A 17 41.77 -52.96 -7.53
CA ARG A 17 41.82 -54.42 -7.27
C ARG A 17 41.84 -55.21 -8.58
N ILE A 18 41.03 -54.83 -9.57
CA ILE A 18 41.03 -55.49 -10.89
C ILE A 18 42.35 -55.24 -11.62
N VAL A 19 42.81 -53.99 -11.67
CA VAL A 19 44.10 -53.65 -12.30
C VAL A 19 45.24 -54.32 -11.55
N SER A 20 45.21 -54.37 -10.22
CA SER A 20 46.21 -55.11 -9.43
C SER A 20 46.20 -56.61 -9.72
N SER A 21 45.03 -57.23 -9.93
CA SER A 21 44.93 -58.65 -10.30
C SER A 21 45.42 -58.90 -11.73
N ILE A 22 45.12 -58.02 -12.68
CA ILE A 22 45.59 -58.13 -14.08
C ILE A 22 47.11 -57.92 -14.15
N VAL A 23 47.65 -56.93 -13.44
CA VAL A 23 49.11 -56.70 -13.36
C VAL A 23 49.81 -57.88 -12.68
N LEU A 24 49.23 -58.46 -11.63
CA LEU A 24 49.80 -59.63 -10.97
C LEU A 24 49.86 -60.85 -11.91
N VAL A 25 48.80 -61.08 -12.72
CA VAL A 25 48.78 -62.14 -13.73
C VAL A 25 49.83 -61.89 -14.82
N LEU A 26 49.97 -60.66 -15.31
CA LEU A 26 51.00 -60.29 -16.29
C LEU A 26 52.44 -60.47 -15.74
N VAL A 27 52.68 -60.13 -14.48
CA VAL A 27 53.98 -60.34 -13.82
C VAL A 27 54.27 -61.85 -13.67
N ILE A 28 53.28 -62.66 -13.29
CA ILE A 28 53.46 -64.13 -13.18
C ILE A 28 53.76 -64.75 -14.55
N CYS A 29 53.06 -64.33 -15.61
CA CYS A 29 53.29 -64.82 -16.97
C CYS A 29 54.67 -64.46 -17.52
N THR A 30 55.17 -63.26 -17.22
CA THR A 30 56.51 -62.82 -17.67
C THR A 30 57.65 -63.50 -16.89
N VAL A 31 57.49 -63.73 -15.59
CA VAL A 31 58.49 -64.44 -14.76
C VAL A 31 58.56 -65.92 -15.11
N HIS A 32 57.42 -66.62 -15.23
CA HIS A 32 57.41 -68.04 -15.66
C HIS A 32 57.87 -68.21 -17.11
N GLY A 33 57.54 -67.27 -18.01
CA GLY A 33 58.00 -67.30 -19.40
C GLY A 33 59.53 -67.17 -19.54
N ASN A 34 60.20 -66.49 -18.60
CA ASN A 34 61.65 -66.35 -18.59
C ASN A 34 62.37 -67.52 -17.88
N GLU A 35 61.79 -68.07 -16.80
CA GLU A 35 62.31 -69.29 -16.15
C GLU A 35 62.23 -70.53 -17.06
N PHE A 36 61.15 -70.64 -17.85
CA PHE A 36 60.98 -71.74 -18.82
C PHE A 36 62.00 -71.67 -19.97
N LYS A 37 62.34 -70.47 -20.45
CA LYS A 37 63.35 -70.28 -21.52
C LYS A 37 64.77 -70.66 -21.08
N MET A 38 65.14 -70.42 -19.82
CA MET A 38 66.47 -70.81 -19.31
C MET A 38 66.62 -72.32 -19.12
N ASN A 39 65.55 -73.02 -18.71
CA ASN A 39 65.61 -74.45 -18.43
C ASN A 39 65.70 -75.30 -19.72
N GLU A 40 65.10 -74.83 -20.82
CA GLU A 40 65.13 -75.48 -22.14
C GLU A 40 66.49 -75.31 -22.87
N GLN A 41 67.14 -74.14 -22.76
CA GLN A 41 68.48 -73.94 -23.33
C GLN A 41 69.53 -74.84 -22.67
N GLN A 42 69.34 -75.22 -21.41
CA GLN A 42 70.26 -76.11 -20.70
C GLN A 42 70.04 -77.59 -21.05
N LYS A 43 68.82 -77.98 -21.48
CA LYS A 43 68.50 -79.34 -21.96
C LYS A 43 68.92 -79.61 -23.41
N MET A 44 68.99 -78.59 -24.27
CA MET A 44 69.43 -78.76 -25.67
C MET A 44 70.90 -79.19 -25.85
N ASN A 45 71.72 -79.17 -24.80
CA ASN A 45 73.12 -79.62 -24.87
C ASN A 45 73.34 -81.10 -24.48
N GLU A 46 72.32 -81.81 -23.99
CA GLU A 46 72.47 -83.20 -23.53
C GLU A 46 71.24 -84.08 -23.88
N SER A 47 70.98 -84.37 -25.16
CA SER A 47 70.26 -85.61 -25.52
C SER A 47 70.33 -85.93 -27.03
N SER A 48 70.93 -87.07 -27.34
CA SER A 48 70.94 -87.68 -28.67
C SER A 48 69.67 -88.50 -28.88
N GLY A 49 68.70 -87.98 -29.63
CA GLY A 49 67.54 -88.74 -30.12
C GLY A 49 66.61 -87.89 -31.00
N GLN A 50 66.73 -88.02 -32.32
CA GLN A 50 65.97 -87.23 -33.31
C GLN A 50 64.43 -87.36 -33.20
N THR A 51 63.89 -88.34 -32.47
CA THR A 51 62.43 -88.51 -32.28
C THR A 51 61.87 -87.64 -31.15
N MET A 52 62.68 -87.28 -30.14
CA MET A 52 62.23 -86.48 -28.99
C MET A 52 62.14 -84.99 -29.34
N VAL A 53 63.07 -84.51 -30.18
CA VAL A 53 63.14 -83.11 -30.65
C VAL A 53 61.91 -82.72 -31.50
N VAL A 54 61.33 -83.65 -32.25
CA VAL A 54 60.12 -83.38 -33.07
C VAL A 54 58.88 -83.17 -32.19
N ALA A 55 58.71 -83.97 -31.14
CA ALA A 55 57.58 -83.84 -30.22
C ALA A 55 57.63 -82.52 -29.42
N GLU A 56 58.81 -82.09 -29.00
CA GLU A 56 59.02 -80.81 -28.30
C GLU A 56 58.74 -79.60 -29.21
N LEU A 57 59.11 -79.69 -30.49
CA LEU A 57 58.82 -78.67 -31.51
C LEU A 57 57.31 -78.55 -31.80
N GLU A 58 56.58 -79.67 -31.87
CA GLU A 58 55.13 -79.67 -32.01
C GLU A 58 54.43 -79.06 -30.79
N GLU A 59 54.90 -79.37 -29.57
CA GLU A 59 54.37 -78.79 -28.32
C GLU A 59 54.63 -77.27 -28.25
N TYR A 60 55.80 -76.81 -28.70
CA TYR A 60 56.14 -75.40 -28.80
C TYR A 60 55.23 -74.65 -29.79
N GLN A 61 55.00 -75.22 -30.98
CA GLN A 61 54.09 -74.64 -31.98
C GLN A 61 52.65 -74.57 -31.47
N ASN A 62 52.18 -75.62 -30.78
CA ASN A 62 50.85 -75.62 -30.18
C ASN A 62 50.72 -74.55 -29.08
N THR A 63 51.77 -74.36 -28.27
CA THR A 63 51.81 -73.33 -27.24
C THR A 63 51.81 -71.92 -27.84
N GLN A 64 52.57 -71.69 -28.92
CA GLN A 64 52.57 -70.43 -29.66
C GLN A 64 51.20 -70.12 -30.27
N ASN A 65 50.57 -71.10 -30.91
CA ASN A 65 49.22 -70.93 -31.47
C ASN A 65 48.19 -70.58 -30.39
N ARG A 66 48.26 -71.25 -29.24
CA ARG A 66 47.37 -70.98 -28.10
C ARG A 66 47.62 -69.61 -27.46
N ASN A 67 48.86 -69.12 -27.47
CA ASN A 67 49.19 -67.77 -27.02
C ASN A 67 48.66 -66.70 -27.98
N ASN A 68 48.78 -66.93 -29.29
CA ASN A 68 48.24 -66.01 -30.31
C ASN A 68 46.71 -65.93 -30.23
N GLU A 69 46.03 -67.06 -30.02
CA GLU A 69 44.57 -67.10 -29.83
C GLU A 69 44.13 -66.38 -28.54
N CYS A 70 44.91 -66.51 -27.46
CA CYS A 70 44.69 -65.78 -26.22
C CYS A 70 44.86 -64.25 -26.38
N GLU A 71 45.86 -63.82 -27.16
CA GLU A 71 46.09 -62.39 -27.46
C GLU A 71 44.95 -61.79 -28.29
N GLU A 72 44.41 -62.55 -29.25
CA GLU A 72 43.26 -62.14 -30.04
C GLU A 72 42.00 -61.96 -29.18
N GLN A 73 41.72 -62.93 -28.28
CA GLN A 73 40.62 -62.83 -27.32
C GLN A 73 40.76 -61.62 -26.38
N LEU A 74 41.98 -61.34 -25.90
CA LEU A 74 42.25 -60.19 -25.05
C LEU A 74 42.02 -58.87 -25.79
N ASN A 75 42.42 -58.78 -27.06
CA ASN A 75 42.20 -57.61 -27.89
C ASN A 75 40.72 -57.35 -28.14
N ASP A 76 39.91 -58.39 -28.36
CA ASP A 76 38.48 -58.23 -28.54
C ASP A 76 37.78 -57.82 -27.24
N PHE A 77 38.20 -58.36 -26.09
CA PHE A 77 37.73 -57.91 -24.78
C PHE A 77 38.07 -56.43 -24.54
N LEU A 78 39.28 -56.00 -24.87
CA LEU A 78 39.71 -54.60 -24.73
C LEU A 78 38.88 -53.67 -25.63
N LYS A 79 38.62 -54.05 -26.89
CA LYS A 79 37.75 -53.27 -27.79
C LYS A 79 36.34 -53.13 -27.21
N GLN A 80 35.77 -54.21 -26.69
CA GLN A 80 34.45 -54.20 -26.07
C GLN A 80 34.42 -53.27 -24.83
N PHE A 81 35.41 -53.40 -23.93
CA PHE A 81 35.50 -52.56 -22.74
C PHE A 81 35.62 -51.06 -23.08
N VAL A 82 36.42 -50.71 -24.09
CA VAL A 82 36.55 -49.32 -24.56
C VAL A 82 35.23 -48.80 -25.14
N ALA A 83 34.50 -49.62 -25.89
CA ALA A 83 33.20 -49.24 -26.44
C ALA A 83 32.16 -48.98 -25.34
N GLU A 84 32.11 -49.83 -24.31
CA GLU A 84 31.23 -49.66 -23.15
C GLU A 84 31.54 -48.38 -22.37
N GLN A 85 32.83 -48.08 -22.14
CA GLN A 85 33.25 -46.84 -21.49
C GLN A 85 32.87 -45.60 -22.29
N LYS A 86 32.98 -45.66 -23.62
CA LYS A 86 32.61 -44.54 -24.49
C LYS A 86 31.11 -44.24 -24.41
N GLU A 87 30.27 -45.29 -24.39
CA GLU A 87 28.83 -45.11 -24.30
C GLU A 87 28.40 -44.60 -22.91
N ALA A 88 29.01 -45.11 -21.84
CA ALA A 88 28.77 -44.62 -20.49
C ALA A 88 29.10 -43.11 -20.37
N ASN A 89 30.23 -42.67 -20.89
CA ASN A 89 30.62 -41.25 -20.91
C ASN A 89 29.64 -40.40 -21.74
N ARG A 90 29.15 -40.92 -22.86
CA ARG A 90 28.15 -40.24 -23.70
C ARG A 90 26.84 -40.02 -22.95
N MET A 91 26.36 -41.04 -22.23
CA MET A 91 25.16 -40.93 -21.39
C MET A 91 25.35 -39.91 -20.27
N LEU A 92 26.51 -39.92 -19.60
CA LEU A 92 26.84 -39.00 -18.51
C LEU A 92 26.85 -37.53 -18.98
N GLN A 93 27.47 -37.25 -20.13
CA GLN A 93 27.44 -35.91 -20.72
C GLN A 93 26.03 -35.44 -21.07
N LYS A 94 25.18 -36.35 -21.58
CA LYS A 94 23.77 -36.03 -21.87
C LYS A 94 23.01 -35.64 -20.60
N GLN A 95 23.17 -36.42 -19.52
CA GLN A 95 22.55 -36.13 -18.22
C GLN A 95 23.02 -34.79 -17.64
N MET A 96 24.32 -34.48 -17.75
CA MET A 96 24.86 -33.18 -17.31
C MET A 96 24.23 -32.00 -18.07
N GLY A 97 23.99 -32.15 -19.38
CA GLY A 97 23.32 -31.14 -20.20
C GLY A 97 21.85 -30.92 -19.79
N GLU A 98 21.11 -32.01 -19.56
CA GLU A 98 19.72 -31.95 -19.09
C GLU A 98 19.61 -31.26 -17.72
N LEU A 99 20.51 -31.61 -16.79
CA LEU A 99 20.58 -30.99 -15.47
C LEU A 99 20.88 -29.49 -15.56
N GLY A 100 21.81 -29.08 -16.43
CA GLY A 100 22.15 -27.67 -16.65
C GLY A 100 20.96 -26.85 -17.18
N ASN A 101 20.15 -27.43 -18.08
CA ASN A 101 18.94 -26.77 -18.57
C ASN A 101 17.87 -26.63 -17.48
N SER A 102 17.66 -27.69 -16.68
CA SER A 102 16.72 -27.63 -15.56
C SER A 102 17.13 -26.57 -14.52
N SER A 103 18.43 -26.40 -14.27
CA SER A 103 18.93 -25.37 -13.36
C SER A 103 18.62 -23.96 -13.86
N LYS A 104 18.74 -23.69 -15.17
CA LYS A 104 18.43 -22.38 -15.76
C LYS A 104 16.94 -22.06 -15.67
N GLU A 105 16.07 -23.03 -15.91
CA GLU A 105 14.62 -22.84 -15.77
C GLU A 105 14.23 -22.56 -14.31
N LEU A 106 14.86 -23.23 -13.35
CA LEU A 106 14.63 -22.96 -11.93
C LEU A 106 15.06 -21.54 -11.55
N GLU A 107 16.23 -21.08 -12.02
CA GLU A 107 16.73 -19.73 -11.76
C GLU A 107 15.81 -18.66 -12.36
N LYS A 108 15.30 -18.89 -13.56
CA LYS A 108 14.31 -18.02 -14.21
C LYS A 108 13.01 -17.95 -13.39
N GLY A 109 12.50 -19.09 -12.92
CA GLY A 109 11.32 -19.14 -12.06
C GLY A 109 11.51 -18.39 -10.73
N MET A 110 12.70 -18.53 -10.10
CA MET A 110 13.03 -17.80 -8.87
C MET A 110 13.05 -16.28 -9.07
N ASN A 111 13.58 -15.80 -10.20
CA ASN A 111 13.64 -14.37 -10.49
C ASN A 111 12.24 -13.79 -10.74
N GLN A 112 11.37 -14.52 -11.46
CA GLN A 112 9.98 -14.11 -11.64
C GLN A 112 9.23 -14.03 -10.29
N LEU A 113 9.40 -15.02 -9.43
CA LEU A 113 8.77 -15.03 -8.11
C LEU A 113 9.25 -13.86 -7.23
N LYS A 114 10.54 -13.50 -7.29
CA LYS A 114 11.08 -12.33 -6.59
C LYS A 114 10.44 -11.03 -7.04
N GLU A 115 10.22 -10.85 -8.35
CA GLU A 115 9.54 -9.66 -8.87
C GLU A 115 8.07 -9.59 -8.43
N GLU A 116 7.36 -10.73 -8.39
CA GLU A 116 5.99 -10.76 -7.89
C GLU A 116 5.89 -10.46 -6.40
N ILE A 117 6.81 -10.98 -5.58
CA ILE A 117 6.88 -10.65 -4.15
C ILE A 117 7.10 -9.14 -3.94
N ALA A 118 8.03 -8.53 -4.70
CA ALA A 118 8.28 -7.09 -4.62
C ALA A 118 7.04 -6.26 -4.97
N LYS A 119 6.29 -6.65 -6.01
CA LYS A 119 5.02 -6.01 -6.38
C LYS A 119 3.96 -6.17 -5.29
N MET A 120 3.84 -7.35 -4.68
CA MET A 120 2.91 -7.61 -3.59
C MET A 120 3.25 -6.84 -2.31
N GLU A 121 4.53 -6.59 -2.01
CA GLU A 121 4.94 -5.79 -0.84
C GLU A 121 4.73 -4.28 -1.03
N GLN A 122 4.73 -3.81 -2.27
CA GLN A 122 4.61 -2.39 -2.59
C GLN A 122 3.15 -1.92 -2.57
N TYR A 123 2.22 -2.76 -3.03
CA TYR A 123 0.79 -2.44 -3.11
C TYR A 123 0.13 -2.03 -1.77
N PRO A 124 0.38 -2.70 -0.62
CA PRO A 124 -0.19 -2.30 0.67
C PRO A 124 0.38 -0.97 1.19
N LYS A 125 1.66 -0.69 0.93
CA LYS A 125 2.36 0.53 1.41
C LYS A 125 1.81 1.79 0.73
N GLU A 126 1.49 1.71 -0.56
CA GLU A 126 0.90 2.83 -1.31
C GLU A 126 -0.52 3.16 -0.84
N GLN A 127 -1.35 2.16 -0.56
CA GLN A 127 -2.69 2.38 -0.01
C GLN A 127 -2.66 2.99 1.40
N GLN A 128 -1.80 2.48 2.28
CA GLN A 128 -1.66 3.02 3.64
C GLN A 128 -1.20 4.48 3.63
N ASN A 129 -0.23 4.83 2.78
CA ASN A 129 0.23 6.22 2.64
C ASN A 129 -0.87 7.14 2.10
N THR A 130 -1.63 6.68 1.10
CA THR A 130 -2.73 7.47 0.51
C THR A 130 -3.83 7.75 1.53
N VAL A 131 -4.24 6.73 2.30
CA VAL A 131 -5.24 6.87 3.37
C VAL A 131 -4.72 7.78 4.49
N ALA A 132 -3.47 7.60 4.92
CA ALA A 132 -2.86 8.44 5.95
C ALA A 132 -2.82 9.92 5.54
N VAL A 133 -2.44 10.22 4.29
CA VAL A 133 -2.45 11.59 3.75
C VAL A 133 -3.86 12.17 3.70
N ALA A 134 -4.86 11.39 3.27
CA ALA A 134 -6.25 11.84 3.24
C ALA A 134 -6.79 12.13 4.65
N VAL A 135 -6.50 11.27 5.62
CA VAL A 135 -6.88 11.45 7.03
C VAL A 135 -6.18 12.68 7.63
N LEU A 136 -4.87 12.84 7.41
CA LEU A 136 -4.11 14.01 7.88
C LEU A 136 -4.63 15.32 7.28
N ASN A 137 -5.00 15.31 6.00
CA ASN A 137 -5.61 16.47 5.34
C ASN A 137 -7.01 16.75 5.91
N GLY A 138 -7.83 15.73 6.15
CA GLY A 138 -9.12 15.88 6.82
C GLY A 138 -8.97 16.49 8.22
N ILE A 139 -8.05 15.96 9.04
CA ILE A 139 -7.73 16.49 10.37
C ILE A 139 -7.24 17.94 10.29
N ARG A 140 -6.41 18.28 9.30
CA ARG A 140 -5.92 19.65 9.09
C ARG A 140 -7.06 20.61 8.76
N ILE A 141 -7.99 20.21 7.89
CA ILE A 141 -9.19 20.99 7.53
C ILE A 141 -10.09 21.19 8.76
N MET A 142 -10.37 20.12 9.52
CA MET A 142 -11.17 20.20 10.75
C MET A 142 -10.56 21.12 11.80
N ARG A 143 -9.21 21.16 11.94
CA ARG A 143 -8.54 22.09 12.87
C ARG A 143 -8.65 23.56 12.46
N GLN A 144 -8.81 23.83 11.16
CA GLN A 144 -8.96 25.20 10.65
C GLN A 144 -10.40 25.68 10.75
N GLN A 145 -11.38 24.81 10.57
CA GLN A 145 -12.79 25.18 10.61
C GLN A 145 -13.23 25.57 12.02
N ASN A 146 -13.84 26.75 12.14
CA ASN A 146 -14.40 27.22 13.40
C ASN A 146 -15.69 26.46 13.72
N ARG A 147 -15.69 25.58 14.71
CA ARG A 147 -16.84 24.75 15.09
C ARG A 147 -17.78 25.45 16.08
N TRP A 148 -18.99 24.90 16.23
CA TRP A 148 -19.94 25.36 17.25
C TRP A 148 -19.47 24.99 18.65
N ASP A 149 -19.61 25.94 19.59
CA ASP A 149 -19.22 25.77 20.98
C ASP A 149 -20.39 25.16 21.77
N SER A 150 -20.21 23.93 22.25
CA SER A 150 -21.20 23.24 23.07
C SER A 150 -21.48 23.95 24.39
N ALA A 151 -20.51 24.67 24.95
CA ALA A 151 -20.69 25.45 26.17
C ALA A 151 -21.43 26.77 25.92
N ALA A 152 -21.49 27.22 24.66
CA ALA A 152 -22.22 28.40 24.23
C ALA A 152 -23.37 28.06 23.27
N SER A 153 -24.07 26.96 23.55
CA SER A 153 -25.25 26.47 22.83
C SER A 153 -26.45 26.37 23.76
N HIS A 154 -27.63 26.74 23.29
CA HIS A 154 -28.89 26.48 23.99
C HIS A 154 -29.22 24.97 24.01
N GLU A 155 -29.89 24.50 25.07
CA GLU A 155 -30.25 23.08 25.26
C GLU A 155 -31.20 22.52 24.18
N ASN A 156 -31.98 23.39 23.55
CA ASN A 156 -32.87 23.04 22.42
C ASN A 156 -32.11 22.73 21.11
N LEU A 157 -30.80 22.98 21.07
CA LEU A 157 -29.95 22.73 19.93
C LEU A 157 -29.09 21.49 20.18
N ILE A 158 -29.14 20.55 19.24
CA ILE A 158 -28.32 19.36 19.23
C ILE A 158 -27.18 19.56 18.25
N LEU A 159 -25.95 19.53 18.74
CA LEU A 159 -24.74 19.55 17.93
C LEU A 159 -24.38 18.12 17.52
N SER A 160 -24.02 17.93 16.25
CA SER A 160 -23.55 16.63 15.76
C SER A 160 -22.07 16.44 16.12
N GLU A 161 -21.79 15.49 17.01
CA GLU A 161 -20.43 15.13 17.44
C GLU A 161 -19.73 14.20 16.42
N PRO A 162 -18.38 14.17 16.38
CA PRO A 162 -17.44 14.97 17.20
C PRO A 162 -17.12 16.37 16.65
N ASP A 163 -17.50 16.64 15.40
CA ASP A 163 -17.00 17.81 14.68
C ASP A 163 -17.73 19.12 15.05
N ARG A 164 -18.96 19.01 15.57
CA ARG A 164 -19.83 20.16 15.94
C ARG A 164 -19.99 21.18 14.83
N LEU A 165 -20.11 20.72 13.59
CA LEU A 165 -20.35 21.57 12.42
C LEU A 165 -21.84 21.65 12.05
N VAL A 166 -22.61 20.61 12.39
CA VAL A 166 -24.05 20.54 12.13
C VAL A 166 -24.80 20.81 13.43
N VAL A 167 -25.78 21.70 13.36
CA VAL A 167 -26.72 21.95 14.45
C VAL A 167 -28.14 21.66 13.99
N GLN A 168 -28.88 20.97 14.85
CA GLN A 168 -30.30 20.68 14.68
C GLN A 168 -31.09 21.30 15.83
N PHE A 169 -32.21 21.93 15.51
CA PHE A 169 -33.12 22.47 16.51
C PHE A 169 -34.30 21.52 16.76
N ASN A 170 -34.51 21.17 18.03
CA ASN A 170 -35.57 20.25 18.47
C ASN A 170 -36.51 20.87 19.53
N GLY A 171 -36.27 22.11 19.95
CA GLY A 171 -37.12 22.77 20.94
C GLY A 171 -38.35 23.45 20.35
N GLU A 172 -39.14 24.08 21.22
CA GLU A 172 -40.34 24.84 20.85
C GLU A 172 -40.10 26.35 20.80
N VAL A 173 -39.06 26.82 21.50
CA VAL A 173 -38.64 28.23 21.60
C VAL A 173 -37.26 28.44 21.01
N TRP A 174 -36.98 29.66 20.55
CA TRP A 174 -35.70 30.04 19.94
C TRP A 174 -34.49 29.52 20.73
N GLY A 175 -33.57 28.90 20.01
CA GLY A 175 -32.27 28.49 20.54
C GLY A 175 -31.15 29.04 19.68
N SER A 176 -30.09 29.52 20.32
CA SER A 176 -28.91 30.06 19.67
C SER A 176 -27.65 29.29 20.03
N VAL A 177 -26.68 29.27 19.11
CA VAL A 177 -25.34 28.73 19.36
C VAL A 177 -24.28 29.67 18.77
N ARG A 178 -23.20 29.87 19.54
CA ARG A 178 -22.01 30.61 19.11
C ARG A 178 -20.89 29.64 18.70
N ALA A 179 -20.01 30.09 17.81
CA ALA A 179 -18.80 29.36 17.47
C ALA A 179 -17.68 29.56 18.52
N GLU A 180 -16.68 28.68 18.53
CA GLU A 180 -15.58 28.74 19.51
C GLU A 180 -14.65 29.94 19.30
N LYS A 181 -14.31 30.26 18.05
CA LYS A 181 -13.39 31.36 17.69
C LYS A 181 -14.15 32.62 17.33
N ARG A 182 -13.55 33.77 17.66
CA ARG A 182 -14.06 35.12 17.38
C ARG A 182 -13.90 35.50 15.91
N MET A 183 -14.63 36.54 15.48
CA MET A 183 -14.47 37.13 14.15
C MET A 183 -13.07 37.70 13.92
N LEU A 184 -12.37 38.15 14.97
CA LEU A 184 -10.97 38.60 14.86
C LEU A 184 -10.02 37.50 14.38
N GLU A 185 -10.32 36.24 14.69
CA GLU A 185 -9.51 35.07 14.28
C GLU A 185 -10.01 34.47 12.96
N ASN A 186 -11.32 34.47 12.76
CA ASN A 186 -11.99 33.97 11.55
C ASN A 186 -13.02 35.01 11.09
N PRO A 187 -12.62 35.97 10.23
CA PRO A 187 -13.45 37.12 9.90
C PRO A 187 -14.62 36.81 8.97
N TYR A 188 -14.82 35.54 8.59
CA TYR A 188 -15.89 35.13 7.69
C TYR A 188 -16.28 33.67 7.94
N PHE A 189 -17.58 33.38 7.86
CA PHE A 189 -18.10 32.03 7.89
C PHE A 189 -19.32 31.90 6.96
N GLU A 190 -19.58 30.68 6.48
CA GLU A 190 -20.80 30.34 5.74
C GLU A 190 -21.59 29.27 6.49
N VAL A 191 -22.90 29.25 6.24
CA VAL A 191 -23.82 28.26 6.77
C VAL A 191 -24.69 27.76 5.64
N LYS A 192 -24.75 26.44 5.47
CA LYS A 192 -25.65 25.77 4.54
C LYS A 192 -26.94 25.37 5.24
N ILE A 193 -28.08 25.74 4.66
CA ILE A 193 -29.39 25.36 5.18
C ILE A 193 -29.73 23.95 4.67
N LEU A 194 -29.80 22.97 5.59
CA LEU A 194 -29.98 21.56 5.23
C LEU A 194 -31.44 21.14 5.28
N VAL A 195 -32.17 21.53 6.33
CA VAL A 195 -33.56 21.14 6.56
C VAL A 195 -34.31 22.34 7.13
N SER A 196 -35.48 22.62 6.55
CA SER A 196 -36.35 23.76 6.84
C SER A 196 -35.68 25.13 6.67
N GLY A 197 -36.31 26.04 5.93
CA GLY A 197 -35.70 27.29 5.47
C GLY A 197 -36.13 28.55 6.22
N SER A 198 -37.00 28.44 7.22
CA SER A 198 -37.65 29.60 7.85
C SER A 198 -37.34 29.69 9.35
N ARG A 199 -37.44 30.90 9.92
CA ARG A 199 -37.11 31.20 11.33
C ARG A 199 -35.65 30.87 11.63
N ILE A 200 -34.75 31.37 10.77
CA ILE A 200 -33.29 31.23 10.88
C ILE A 200 -32.67 32.61 10.88
N PHE A 201 -31.76 32.87 11.81
CA PHE A 201 -30.94 34.09 11.86
C PHE A 201 -29.48 33.68 11.85
N ILE A 202 -28.70 34.28 10.96
CA ILE A 202 -27.26 34.02 10.80
C ILE A 202 -26.53 35.33 10.97
N GLY A 203 -25.60 35.39 11.93
CA GLY A 203 -25.03 36.67 12.30
C GLY A 203 -23.93 36.61 13.34
N LEU A 204 -23.78 37.71 14.06
CA LEU A 204 -22.69 37.98 14.99
C LEU A 204 -23.27 38.32 16.36
N ALA A 205 -22.74 37.68 17.40
CA ALA A 205 -23.16 37.92 18.78
C ALA A 205 -21.96 38.11 19.71
N THR A 206 -22.19 38.89 20.77
CA THR A 206 -21.26 38.97 21.90
C THR A 206 -21.49 37.81 22.86
N LYS A 207 -20.54 37.56 23.78
CA LYS A 207 -20.72 36.59 24.88
C LYS A 207 -21.88 36.92 25.82
N LYS A 208 -22.28 38.19 25.90
CA LYS A 208 -23.35 38.68 26.78
C LYS A 208 -24.75 38.35 26.24
N MET A 209 -24.89 38.07 24.95
CA MET A 209 -26.18 37.72 24.35
C MET A 209 -26.76 36.46 25.02
N PRO A 210 -27.99 36.51 25.57
CA PRO A 210 -28.72 35.32 26.00
C PRO A 210 -28.93 34.36 24.83
N LEU A 211 -28.86 33.05 25.06
CA LEU A 211 -28.97 32.05 23.99
C LEU A 211 -30.42 31.57 23.75
N ASN A 212 -31.38 32.06 24.53
CA ASN A 212 -32.78 31.62 24.55
C ASN A 212 -33.75 32.75 24.18
N ASN A 213 -35.00 32.38 23.90
CA ASN A 213 -36.18 33.22 23.74
C ASN A 213 -36.20 34.19 22.55
N ASN A 214 -35.07 34.80 22.19
CA ASN A 214 -34.93 35.73 21.07
C ASN A 214 -33.71 35.37 20.21
N PRO A 215 -33.77 35.62 18.89
CA PRO A 215 -32.67 35.31 18.00
C PRO A 215 -31.56 36.38 18.03
N VAL A 216 -30.38 36.01 17.54
CA VAL A 216 -29.29 36.94 17.21
C VAL A 216 -29.79 38.02 16.25
N GLY A 217 -29.32 39.26 16.43
CA GLY A 217 -29.77 40.45 15.69
C GLY A 217 -30.78 41.29 16.47
N VAL A 218 -31.64 40.65 17.29
CA VAL A 218 -32.64 41.35 18.11
C VAL A 218 -32.00 42.02 19.33
N HIS A 219 -30.95 41.42 19.89
CA HIS A 219 -30.23 41.99 21.03
C HIS A 219 -29.29 43.12 20.61
N GLU A 220 -29.15 44.13 21.47
CA GLU A 220 -28.15 45.18 21.32
C GLU A 220 -26.73 44.61 21.20
N GLY A 221 -25.91 45.20 20.32
CA GLY A 221 -24.56 44.72 20.03
C GLY A 221 -24.51 43.40 19.25
N THR A 222 -25.63 42.97 18.66
CA THR A 222 -25.69 41.79 17.78
C THR A 222 -26.25 42.13 16.41
N PHE A 223 -25.83 41.39 15.37
CA PHE A 223 -26.15 41.70 13.98
C PHE A 223 -26.55 40.43 13.26
N ALA A 224 -27.55 40.44 12.39
CA ALA A 224 -27.98 39.21 11.73
C ALA A 224 -28.65 39.43 10.38
N TYR A 225 -28.55 38.41 9.53
CA TYR A 225 -29.35 38.22 8.33
C TYR A 225 -30.37 37.11 8.60
N ASP A 226 -31.66 37.44 8.52
CA ASP A 226 -32.75 36.49 8.75
C ASP A 226 -33.26 35.83 7.46
N SER A 227 -33.91 34.67 7.61
CA SER A 227 -34.45 33.88 6.49
C SER A 227 -35.48 34.63 5.63
N TRP A 228 -36.10 35.70 6.16
CA TRP A 228 -37.11 36.47 5.45
C TRP A 228 -36.53 37.59 4.58
N GLY A 229 -35.20 37.76 4.57
CA GLY A 229 -34.61 38.85 3.80
C GLY A 229 -34.47 40.13 4.61
N ARG A 230 -34.09 40.04 5.89
CA ARG A 230 -33.84 41.24 6.70
C ARG A 230 -32.45 41.26 7.31
N PHE A 231 -31.82 42.43 7.29
CA PHE A 231 -30.62 42.69 8.09
C PHE A 231 -31.02 43.38 9.38
N TRP A 232 -30.54 42.87 10.51
CA TRP A 232 -30.87 43.33 11.84
C TRP A 232 -29.68 44.01 12.47
N GLY A 233 -29.97 45.11 13.17
CA GLY A 233 -29.05 45.73 14.08
C GLY A 233 -28.19 46.86 13.56
N HIS A 234 -28.50 47.33 12.35
CA HIS A 234 -27.82 48.44 11.70
C HIS A 234 -28.71 49.68 11.69
N GLU A 235 -28.35 50.68 12.50
CA GLU A 235 -29.02 51.99 12.52
C GLU A 235 -28.45 52.82 11.35
N VAL A 236 -29.20 52.89 10.25
CA VAL A 236 -28.81 53.62 9.03
C VAL A 236 -30.02 54.33 8.42
N ASP A 237 -29.79 55.36 7.62
CA ASP A 237 -30.86 56.11 6.96
C ASP A 237 -31.82 55.20 6.19
N GLY A 238 -33.11 55.28 6.52
CA GLY A 238 -34.17 54.49 5.90
C GLY A 238 -34.35 53.08 6.47
N CYS A 239 -33.68 52.72 7.58
CA CYS A 239 -34.03 51.50 8.31
C CYS A 239 -35.43 51.62 8.95
N SER A 240 -36.06 50.49 9.20
CA SER A 240 -37.28 50.38 9.99
C SER A 240 -36.92 49.93 11.41
N HIS A 241 -37.82 50.14 12.37
CA HIS A 241 -37.62 49.71 13.75
C HIS A 241 -38.70 48.71 14.16
N ALA A 242 -38.28 47.66 14.85
CA ALA A 242 -39.20 46.68 15.43
C ALA A 242 -39.93 47.28 16.64
N ALA A 243 -40.87 46.54 17.23
CA ALA A 243 -41.67 47.03 18.36
C ALA A 243 -40.83 47.38 19.60
N ASP A 244 -39.66 46.75 19.75
CA ASP A 244 -38.67 47.02 20.79
C ASP A 244 -37.68 48.13 20.40
N GLY A 245 -37.87 48.78 19.24
CA GLY A 245 -36.99 49.80 18.71
C GLY A 245 -35.73 49.24 18.03
N ARG A 246 -35.57 47.92 17.86
CA ARG A 246 -34.38 47.39 17.18
C ARG A 246 -34.43 47.70 15.68
N PRO A 247 -33.38 48.29 15.08
CA PRO A 247 -33.36 48.60 13.65
C PRO A 247 -33.24 47.34 12.79
N TYR A 248 -33.91 47.36 11.65
CA TYR A 248 -33.78 46.36 10.61
C TYR A 248 -34.00 46.96 9.21
N ILE A 249 -33.45 46.29 8.20
CA ILE A 249 -33.49 46.69 6.78
C ILE A 249 -34.16 45.56 6.00
N VAL A 250 -35.04 45.89 5.06
CA VAL A 250 -35.79 44.90 4.23
C VAL A 250 -35.53 45.08 2.73
N LYS A 251 -35.35 46.33 2.28
CA LYS A 251 -35.35 46.66 0.86
C LYS A 251 -34.18 46.01 0.12
N GLY A 252 -34.48 45.22 -0.91
CA GLY A 252 -33.47 44.64 -1.82
C GLY A 252 -32.70 43.45 -1.23
N ILE A 253 -33.04 42.98 -0.04
CA ILE A 253 -32.36 41.86 0.60
C ILE A 253 -33.13 40.56 0.27
N PRO A 254 -32.50 39.58 -0.39
CA PRO A 254 -33.19 38.35 -0.77
C PRO A 254 -33.53 37.53 0.49
N ALA A 255 -34.67 36.82 0.51
CA ALA A 255 -34.90 35.75 1.47
C ALA A 255 -34.01 34.54 1.17
N PHE A 256 -33.81 33.63 2.12
CA PHE A 256 -33.09 32.36 1.89
C PHE A 256 -33.87 31.17 2.45
N ALA A 257 -33.62 29.99 1.88
CA ALA A 257 -34.33 28.77 2.20
C ALA A 257 -33.40 27.54 2.16
N VAL A 258 -34.00 26.35 2.27
CA VAL A 258 -33.28 25.07 2.19
C VAL A 258 -32.44 25.00 0.91
N GLY A 259 -31.19 24.56 1.05
CA GLY A 259 -30.23 24.44 -0.04
C GLY A 259 -29.35 25.68 -0.25
N ASP A 260 -29.77 26.86 0.23
CA ASP A 260 -28.96 28.07 0.17
C ASP A 260 -27.75 27.98 1.11
N VAL A 261 -26.69 28.69 0.72
CA VAL A 261 -25.52 28.95 1.55
C VAL A 261 -25.49 30.44 1.87
N VAL A 262 -25.46 30.79 3.15
CA VAL A 262 -25.49 32.16 3.63
C VAL A 262 -24.21 32.45 4.40
N GLY A 263 -23.53 33.52 4.04
CA GLY A 263 -22.29 33.93 4.69
C GLY A 263 -22.43 35.21 5.49
N CYS A 264 -21.62 35.33 6.54
CA CYS A 264 -21.49 36.53 7.35
C CYS A 264 -20.02 36.74 7.71
N GLY A 265 -19.54 37.97 7.61
CA GLY A 265 -18.19 38.34 7.94
C GLY A 265 -18.03 39.80 8.36
N VAL A 266 -16.81 40.14 8.75
CA VAL A 266 -16.39 41.50 9.09
C VAL A 266 -15.07 41.80 8.40
N ASN A 267 -15.02 42.89 7.63
CA ASN A 267 -13.75 43.47 7.20
C ASN A 267 -13.05 44.05 8.43
N LEU A 268 -11.95 43.43 8.84
CA LEU A 268 -11.22 43.82 10.05
C LEU A 268 -10.52 45.18 9.95
N LYS A 269 -10.33 45.73 8.75
CA LYS A 269 -9.68 47.03 8.52
C LYS A 269 -10.62 48.20 8.77
N ASN A 270 -11.88 48.09 8.37
CA ASN A 270 -12.85 49.19 8.44
C ASN A 270 -14.12 48.86 9.23
N GLY A 271 -14.25 47.64 9.77
CA GLY A 271 -15.41 47.20 10.54
C GLY A 271 -16.65 46.91 9.70
N GLN A 272 -16.55 46.86 8.37
CA GLN A 272 -17.71 46.61 7.52
C GLN A 272 -18.23 45.18 7.70
N ILE A 273 -19.52 45.00 7.96
CA ILE A 273 -20.17 43.68 7.90
C ILE A 273 -20.41 43.29 6.44
N ILE A 274 -20.12 42.03 6.13
CA ILE A 274 -20.32 41.44 4.82
C ILE A 274 -21.35 40.32 4.96
N TYR A 275 -22.44 40.39 4.20
CA TYR A 275 -23.38 39.29 4.03
C TYR A 275 -23.27 38.72 2.63
N THR A 276 -23.39 37.40 2.50
CA THR A 276 -23.41 36.73 1.20
C THR A 276 -24.55 35.73 1.11
N LYS A 277 -25.00 35.47 -0.11
CA LYS A 277 -25.90 34.38 -0.44
C LYS A 277 -25.39 33.65 -1.67
N ASN A 278 -25.19 32.34 -1.57
CA ASN A 278 -24.74 31.47 -2.65
C ASN A 278 -23.48 32.00 -3.36
N GLY A 279 -22.52 32.48 -2.58
CA GLY A 279 -21.26 33.03 -3.09
C GLY A 279 -21.34 34.43 -3.71
N LYS A 280 -22.50 35.11 -3.62
CA LYS A 280 -22.65 36.50 -4.05
C LYS A 280 -22.74 37.42 -2.83
N ARG A 281 -21.96 38.50 -2.83
CA ARG A 281 -22.04 39.56 -1.82
C ARG A 281 -23.37 40.32 -1.95
N LEU A 282 -24.02 40.57 -0.82
CA LEU A 282 -25.23 41.37 -0.72
C LEU A 282 -24.87 42.83 -0.44
N ASP A 283 -25.77 43.76 -0.80
CA ASP A 283 -25.56 45.19 -0.56
C ASP A 283 -25.50 45.48 0.94
N SER A 284 -24.26 45.62 1.41
CA SER A 284 -23.86 45.82 2.80
C SER A 284 -22.82 46.94 2.90
N ALA A 285 -22.77 47.81 1.88
CA ALA A 285 -21.75 48.85 1.73
C ALA A 285 -21.66 49.77 2.96
N ASN A 286 -22.81 50.09 3.54
CA ASN A 286 -22.95 51.05 4.64
C ASN A 286 -23.16 50.40 6.01
N LEU A 287 -22.90 49.09 6.14
CA LEU A 287 -23.14 48.33 7.37
C LEU A 287 -21.82 48.14 8.11
N PHE A 288 -21.71 48.70 9.31
CA PHE A 288 -20.48 48.67 10.10
C PHE A 288 -20.72 48.16 11.52
N VAL A 289 -19.64 47.67 12.13
CA VAL A 289 -19.52 47.42 13.57
C VAL A 289 -18.40 48.27 14.15
N ASP A 290 -18.57 48.68 15.40
CA ASP A 290 -17.53 49.43 16.11
C ASP A 290 -16.27 48.59 16.33
N SER A 291 -16.44 47.28 16.58
CA SER A 291 -15.32 46.36 16.79
C SER A 291 -15.72 44.91 16.56
N ALA A 292 -14.84 44.16 15.88
CA ALA A 292 -14.96 42.71 15.72
C ALA A 292 -14.42 41.94 16.94
N ALA A 293 -13.77 42.62 17.90
CA ALA A 293 -13.00 41.97 18.96
C ALA A 293 -13.85 41.08 19.86
N ASP A 294 -15.12 41.42 20.10
CA ASP A 294 -16.03 40.68 20.97
C ASP A 294 -17.15 39.94 20.23
N LEU A 295 -17.09 39.90 18.89
CA LEU A 295 -18.09 39.25 18.05
C LEU A 295 -17.68 37.81 17.71
N PHE A 296 -18.66 36.91 17.83
CA PHE A 296 -18.56 35.51 17.46
C PHE A 296 -19.60 35.20 16.38
N PRO A 297 -19.29 34.30 15.42
CA PRO A 297 -20.31 33.67 14.59
C PRO A 297 -21.42 33.09 15.47
N CYS A 298 -22.67 33.39 15.12
CA CYS A 298 -23.83 32.97 15.89
C CYS A 298 -25.00 32.67 14.95
N VAL A 299 -25.75 31.63 15.28
CA VAL A 299 -26.97 31.23 14.58
C VAL A 299 -28.09 31.01 15.56
N SER A 300 -29.31 31.40 15.19
CA SER A 300 -30.52 31.17 15.97
C SER A 300 -31.57 30.48 15.14
N LEU A 301 -32.16 29.42 15.70
CA LEU A 301 -33.16 28.57 15.06
C LEU A 301 -34.44 28.57 15.88
N GLY A 302 -35.59 28.64 15.20
CA GLY A 302 -36.90 28.73 15.86
C GLY A 302 -37.98 27.81 15.31
N LEU A 303 -37.65 26.91 14.37
CA LEU A 303 -38.62 25.96 13.81
C LEU A 303 -38.13 24.52 14.05
N PRO A 304 -38.88 23.65 14.77
CA PRO A 304 -38.47 22.28 15.06
C PRO A 304 -38.05 21.50 13.81
N GLY A 305 -37.01 20.70 13.93
CA GLY A 305 -36.44 19.91 12.83
C GLY A 305 -35.52 20.70 11.89
N THR A 306 -35.34 22.02 12.10
CA THR A 306 -34.40 22.81 11.31
C THR A 306 -32.98 22.30 11.50
N LYS A 307 -32.24 22.12 10.40
CA LYS A 307 -30.84 21.70 10.41
C LYS A 307 -30.00 22.61 9.52
N ILE A 308 -28.85 23.01 10.04
CA ILE A 308 -27.86 23.80 9.30
C ILE A 308 -26.46 23.25 9.51
N ALA A 309 -25.57 23.49 8.56
CA ALA A 309 -24.15 23.11 8.65
C ALA A 309 -23.26 24.33 8.49
N ASN A 310 -22.32 24.53 9.41
CA ASN A 310 -21.22 25.45 9.24
C ASN A 310 -20.35 24.98 8.06
N PHE A 311 -20.22 25.84 7.06
CA PHE A 311 -19.57 25.58 5.80
C PHE A 311 -18.27 26.41 5.76
N GLY A 312 -17.14 25.73 5.78
CA GLY A 312 -15.79 26.32 5.80
C GLY A 312 -14.75 25.19 5.87
N PRO A 313 -13.46 25.45 5.61
CA PRO A 313 -12.90 26.65 5.03
C PRO A 313 -13.17 26.78 3.50
N ASN A 314 -13.85 25.81 2.89
CA ASN A 314 -14.19 25.84 1.46
C ASN A 314 -15.45 26.66 1.21
N PHE A 315 -15.31 27.97 1.15
CA PHE A 315 -16.43 28.90 0.95
C PHE A 315 -16.91 28.93 -0.50
N LYS A 316 -18.21 29.18 -0.70
CA LYS A 316 -18.77 29.52 -2.01
C LYS A 316 -18.42 30.94 -2.44
N TYR A 317 -18.31 31.86 -1.48
CA TYR A 317 -17.87 33.22 -1.76
C TYR A 317 -16.40 33.25 -2.15
N ASN A 318 -16.09 33.94 -3.26
CA ASN A 318 -14.73 34.15 -3.71
C ASN A 318 -14.22 35.51 -3.21
N PHE A 319 -13.17 35.50 -2.39
CA PHE A 319 -12.57 36.71 -1.82
C PHE A 319 -11.80 37.58 -2.82
N ALA A 320 -11.80 37.26 -4.12
CA ALA A 320 -11.26 38.14 -5.15
C ALA A 320 -11.84 39.57 -5.10
N ASP A 321 -13.08 39.71 -4.60
CA ASP A 321 -13.74 41.00 -4.39
C ASP A 321 -13.42 41.66 -3.02
N GLY A 322 -12.48 41.07 -2.26
CA GLY A 322 -12.03 41.52 -0.94
C GLY A 322 -12.90 41.07 0.24
N ILE A 323 -12.25 40.88 1.40
CA ILE A 323 -12.85 41.12 2.72
C ILE A 323 -12.32 42.44 3.22
#